data_AF-A0A8S9DT84-F1
#
_entry.id   AF-A0A8S9DT84-F1
#
_cell.length_a   1.000
_cell.length_b   1.000
_cell.length_c   1.000
_cell.angle_alpha   90.00
_cell.angle_beta   90.00
_cell.angle_gamma   90.00
#
_symmetry.space_group_name_H-M   'P 1'
#
loop_
_entity.id
_entity.type
_entity.pdbx_description
1 polymer ?
#
loop_
_entity_poly.entity_id
_entity_poly.type
_entity_poly.pdbx_seq_one_letter_code
_entity_poly.pdbx_strand_id
1 'polypeptide(L)'
;MPVGHSINSGRILVLTLRRLSCVLLVGVCLAVGGQAIAEVEQAEAVIHAFTSREQVESDVVKISDKKKHTILFAMGIALLIFIITTAVLGISMVLFGKQVFVAHMIFAGFSVFLAIAHAVVAIVWFFPF
;
A
#
# COMPACT_ATOMS: atom_id res chain seq x y z
N MET A 1 32.69 -2.96 -49.14
CA MET A 1 32.80 -1.68 -48.40
C MET A 1 32.03 -1.82 -47.09
N PRO A 2 32.70 -1.91 -45.92
CA PRO A 2 32.04 -2.05 -44.62
C PRO A 2 31.91 -0.69 -43.90
N VAL A 3 30.70 -0.38 -43.44
CA VAL A 3 30.36 0.71 -42.51
C VAL A 3 29.68 0.01 -41.33
N GLY A 4 29.90 0.30 -40.05
CA GLY A 4 30.68 1.29 -39.35
C GLY A 4 30.37 1.06 -37.87
N HIS A 5 31.40 0.71 -37.11
CA HIS A 5 31.36 0.19 -35.75
C HIS A 5 31.20 1.34 -34.74
N SER A 6 30.02 1.98 -34.66
CA SER A 6 29.82 3.22 -33.88
C SER A 6 28.54 3.21 -33.03
N ILE A 7 28.39 2.25 -32.11
CA ILE A 7 27.26 2.25 -31.14
C ILE A 7 27.71 1.96 -29.68
N ASN A 8 28.99 1.63 -29.39
CA ASN A 8 29.36 1.07 -28.07
C ASN A 8 30.06 2.03 -27.06
N SER A 9 30.52 3.22 -27.44
CA SER A 9 31.31 4.08 -26.53
C SER A 9 30.49 4.87 -25.50
N GLY A 10 29.22 5.17 -25.76
CA GLY A 10 28.40 5.99 -24.86
C GLY A 10 27.90 5.25 -23.61
N ARG A 11 27.76 3.93 -23.67
CA ARG A 11 27.21 3.12 -22.56
C ARG A 11 28.26 2.84 -21.47
N ILE A 12 29.54 2.79 -21.84
CA ILE A 12 30.65 2.52 -20.91
C ILE A 12 30.94 3.75 -20.02
N LEU A 13 30.83 4.96 -20.58
CA LEU A 13 31.06 6.23 -19.88
C LEU A 13 30.00 6.52 -18.79
N VAL A 14 28.72 6.20 -19.05
CA VAL A 14 27.63 6.40 -18.09
C VAL A 14 27.74 5.42 -16.91
N LEU A 15 28.23 4.21 -17.17
CA LEU A 15 28.40 3.17 -16.13
C LEU A 15 29.56 3.48 -15.18
N THR A 16 30.65 4.09 -15.65
CA THR A 16 31.77 4.49 -14.78
C THR A 16 31.44 5.73 -13.94
N LEU A 17 30.69 6.69 -14.48
CA LEU A 17 30.26 7.90 -13.77
C LEU A 17 29.28 7.57 -12.62
N ARG A 18 28.37 6.60 -12.82
CA ARG A 18 27.41 6.16 -11.80
C ARG A 18 28.09 5.42 -10.63
N ARG A 19 29.17 4.68 -10.88
CA ARG A 19 29.94 4.00 -9.83
C ARG A 19 30.75 4.98 -8.96
N LEU A 20 31.28 6.05 -9.56
CA LEU A 20 32.06 7.06 -8.83
C LEU A 20 31.20 7.90 -7.89
N SER A 21 29.95 8.21 -8.29
CA SER A 21 28.98 8.94 -7.46
C SER A 21 28.59 8.19 -6.19
N CYS A 22 28.42 6.87 -6.26
CA CYS A 22 28.10 6.03 -5.10
C CYS A 22 29.23 5.97 -4.06
N VAL A 23 30.50 5.97 -4.49
CA VAL A 23 31.65 5.88 -3.58
C VAL A 23 31.85 7.19 -2.81
N LEU A 24 31.61 8.33 -3.47
CA LEU A 24 31.73 9.66 -2.86
C LEU A 24 30.63 9.94 -1.82
N LEU A 25 29.43 9.38 -2.03
CA LEU A 25 28.29 9.52 -1.11
C LEU A 25 28.44 8.69 0.17
N VAL A 26 29.08 7.51 0.10
CA VAL A 26 29.32 6.65 1.27
C VAL A 26 30.43 7.22 2.18
N GLY A 27 31.43 7.90 1.62
CA GLY A 27 32.54 8.49 2.38
C GLY A 27 32.14 9.65 3.29
N VAL A 28 31.14 10.45 2.90
CA VAL A 28 30.70 11.63 3.66
C VAL A 28 29.88 11.24 4.91
N CYS A 29 29.16 10.12 4.89
CA CYS A 29 28.32 9.69 6.03
C CYS A 29 29.13 9.19 7.24
N LEU A 30 30.36 8.68 7.04
CA LEU A 30 31.18 8.11 8.11
C LEU A 30 31.81 9.17 9.03
N ALA A 31 31.90 10.43 8.61
CA ALA A 31 32.57 11.49 9.38
C ALA A 31 31.66 12.21 10.39
N VAL A 32 30.33 12.02 10.32
CA VAL A 32 29.36 12.80 11.12
C VAL A 32 28.74 11.98 12.28
N GLY A 33 28.95 10.66 12.35
CA GLY A 33 28.27 9.78 13.30
C GLY A 33 28.81 9.76 14.75
N GLY A 34 29.89 10.49 15.06
CA GLY A 34 30.63 10.32 16.33
C GLY A 34 30.09 11.08 17.56
N GLN A 35 29.21 12.07 17.40
CA GLN A 35 28.77 12.95 18.51
C GLN A 35 27.28 12.81 18.89
N ALA A 36 26.54 11.92 18.24
CA ALA A 36 25.09 11.79 18.44
C ALA A 36 24.66 10.84 19.58
N ILE A 37 25.59 10.13 20.23
CA ILE A 37 25.23 8.96 21.06
C ILE A 37 24.68 9.36 22.45
N ALA A 38 25.15 10.47 23.04
CA ALA A 38 24.75 10.88 24.40
C ALA A 38 23.41 11.64 24.47
N GLU A 39 23.07 12.40 23.43
CA GLU A 39 21.78 13.12 23.34
C GLU A 39 20.63 12.18 22.96
N VAL A 40 20.94 11.10 22.23
CA VAL A 40 20.00 10.04 21.84
C VAL A 40 19.49 9.27 23.04
N GLU A 41 20.28 8.98 24.08
CA GLU A 41 19.78 8.26 25.28
C GLU A 41 18.71 9.05 26.04
N GLN A 42 18.90 10.37 26.22
CA GLN A 42 17.90 11.21 26.90
C GLN A 42 16.67 11.44 26.02
N ALA A 43 16.85 11.63 24.71
CA ALA A 43 15.75 11.74 23.78
C ALA A 43 14.94 10.43 23.68
N GLU A 44 15.61 9.27 23.67
CA GLU A 44 14.99 7.95 23.69
C GLU A 44 14.18 7.74 24.98
N ALA A 45 14.71 8.11 26.14
CA ALA A 45 13.99 8.00 27.41
C ALA A 45 12.71 8.85 27.45
N VAL A 46 12.74 10.06 26.87
CA VAL A 46 11.56 10.94 26.80
C VAL A 46 10.53 10.40 25.81
N ILE A 47 10.95 9.95 24.63
CA ILE A 47 10.06 9.33 23.64
C ILE A 47 9.45 8.03 24.18
N HIS A 48 10.24 7.20 24.88
CA HIS A 48 9.77 5.97 25.51
C HIS A 48 8.75 6.24 26.63
N ALA A 49 8.91 7.33 27.39
CA ALA A 49 7.97 7.74 28.43
C ALA A 49 6.61 8.21 27.89
N PHE A 50 6.57 8.81 26.68
CA PHE A 50 5.32 9.15 26.00
C PHE A 50 4.68 7.94 25.32
N THR A 51 5.47 7.08 24.65
CA THR A 51 4.97 5.86 23.98
C THR A 51 4.45 4.80 24.97
N SER A 52 5.10 4.66 26.13
CA SER A 52 4.67 3.70 27.16
C SER A 52 3.33 4.07 27.79
N ARG A 53 2.90 5.33 27.68
CA ARG A 53 1.62 5.81 28.23
C ARG A 53 0.44 5.56 27.28
N GLU A 54 0.72 5.33 26.00
CA GLU A 54 -0.28 4.98 24.97
C GLU A 54 -0.54 3.47 24.91
N GLN A 55 0.40 2.64 25.40
CA GLN A 55 0.26 1.18 25.51
C GLN A 55 -0.57 0.70 26.71
N VAL A 56 -1.16 1.60 27.50
CA VAL A 56 -2.29 1.20 28.34
C VAL A 56 -3.47 1.03 27.40
N GLU A 57 -3.54 -0.15 26.78
CA GLU A 57 -4.63 -0.60 25.92
C GLU A 57 -5.96 -0.14 26.53
N SER A 58 -6.51 0.94 26.00
CA SER A 58 -7.86 1.33 26.35
C SER A 58 -8.77 0.18 25.89
N ASP A 59 -9.49 -0.44 26.81
CA ASP A 59 -10.58 -1.40 26.57
C ASP A 59 -11.62 -0.89 25.55
N VAL A 60 -11.56 0.40 25.19
CA VAL A 60 -12.30 1.05 24.12
C VAL A 60 -11.91 0.54 22.71
N VAL A 61 -10.69 0.02 22.51
CA VAL A 61 -10.17 -0.47 21.20
C VAL A 61 -10.20 -2.00 21.09
N LYS A 62 -10.50 -2.74 22.16
CA LYS A 62 -10.78 -4.18 22.13
C LYS A 62 -12.19 -4.45 21.59
N ILE A 63 -12.43 -4.08 20.34
CA ILE A 63 -13.51 -4.71 19.57
C ILE A 63 -13.18 -6.19 19.50
N SER A 64 -14.03 -7.04 20.10
CA SER A 64 -13.79 -8.49 20.10
C SER A 64 -13.59 -9.00 18.68
N ASP A 65 -12.66 -9.93 18.48
CA ASP A 65 -12.34 -10.44 17.14
C ASP A 65 -13.56 -11.06 16.45
N LYS A 66 -14.49 -11.58 17.26
CA LYS A 66 -15.82 -11.99 16.79
C LYS A 66 -16.56 -10.87 16.04
N LYS A 67 -16.58 -9.65 16.59
CA LYS A 67 -17.22 -8.49 15.95
C LYS A 67 -16.49 -8.05 14.68
N LYS A 68 -15.15 -8.05 14.68
CA LYS A 68 -14.35 -7.73 13.48
C LYS A 68 -14.67 -8.70 12.34
N HIS A 69 -14.70 -10.01 12.62
CA HIS A 69 -15.09 -11.02 11.64
C HIS A 69 -16.54 -10.86 11.17
N THR A 70 -17.49 -10.57 12.05
CA THR A 70 -18.89 -10.35 11.66
C THR A 70 -19.03 -9.15 10.73
N ILE A 71 -18.34 -8.04 11.02
CA ILE A 71 -18.37 -6.84 10.17
C ILE A 71 -17.74 -7.16 8.80
N LEU A 72 -16.57 -7.81 8.80
CA LEU A 72 -15.89 -8.18 7.56
C LEU A 72 -16.78 -9.10 6.71
N PHE A 73 -17.43 -10.08 7.34
CA PHE A 73 -18.35 -11.00 6.68
C PHE A 73 -19.58 -10.29 6.10
N ALA A 74 -20.21 -9.38 6.86
CA ALA A 74 -21.34 -8.59 6.38
C ALA A 74 -20.96 -7.69 5.18
N MET A 75 -19.78 -7.06 5.22
CA MET A 75 -19.24 -6.30 4.07
C MET A 75 -18.98 -7.21 2.86
N GLY A 76 -18.46 -8.41 3.08
CA GLY A 76 -18.26 -9.41 2.02
C GLY A 76 -19.57 -9.87 1.37
N ILE A 77 -20.63 -10.05 2.15
CA ILE A 77 -21.97 -10.36 1.61
C ILE A 77 -22.48 -9.20 0.75
N ALA A 78 -22.36 -7.96 1.22
CA ALA A 78 -22.76 -6.79 0.44
C ALA A 78 -22.00 -6.74 -0.91
N LEU A 79 -20.69 -7.00 -0.89
CA LEU A 79 -19.86 -7.09 -2.10
C LEU A 79 -20.37 -8.19 -3.04
N LEU A 80 -20.70 -9.38 -2.53
CA LEU A 80 -21.21 -10.48 -3.33
C LEU A 80 -22.54 -10.12 -4.02
N ILE A 81 -23.46 -9.45 -3.31
CA ILE A 81 -24.73 -8.97 -3.87
C ILE A 81 -24.49 -7.95 -4.99
N PHE A 82 -23.55 -7.02 -4.77
CA PHE A 82 -23.17 -6.05 -5.80
C PHE A 82 -22.66 -6.76 -7.04
N ILE A 83 -21.67 -7.65 -6.93
CA ILE A 83 -21.08 -8.40 -8.05
C ILE A 83 -22.14 -9.16 -8.85
N ILE A 84 -23.05 -9.87 -8.17
CA ILE A 84 -24.13 -10.61 -8.85
C ILE A 84 -25.05 -9.64 -9.60
N THR A 85 -25.41 -8.52 -8.98
CA THR A 85 -26.24 -7.49 -9.62
C THR A 85 -25.56 -6.92 -10.86
N THR A 86 -24.28 -6.56 -10.77
CA THR A 86 -23.51 -6.06 -11.93
C THR A 86 -23.40 -7.10 -13.03
N ALA A 87 -23.20 -8.37 -12.68
CA ALA A 87 -23.14 -9.47 -13.63
C ALA A 87 -24.48 -9.67 -14.36
N VAL A 88 -25.60 -9.67 -13.65
CA VAL A 88 -26.95 -9.77 -14.24
C VAL A 88 -27.21 -8.59 -15.17
N LEU A 89 -26.86 -7.36 -14.74
CA LEU A 89 -26.97 -6.18 -15.59
C LEU A 89 -26.07 -6.31 -16.84
N GLY A 90 -24.85 -6.78 -16.69
CA GLY A 90 -23.90 -7.04 -17.77
C GLY A 90 -24.45 -8.02 -18.81
N ILE A 91 -24.94 -9.17 -18.34
CA ILE A 91 -25.58 -10.18 -19.19
C ILE A 91 -26.81 -9.59 -19.89
N SER A 92 -27.60 -8.78 -19.18
CA SER A 92 -28.81 -8.22 -19.74
C SER A 92 -28.55 -7.23 -20.88
N MET A 93 -27.42 -6.51 -20.85
CA MET A 93 -27.02 -5.63 -21.94
C MET A 93 -26.63 -6.42 -23.19
N VAL A 94 -25.89 -7.52 -23.02
CA VAL A 94 -25.39 -8.34 -24.14
C VAL A 94 -26.52 -9.13 -24.79
N LEU A 95 -27.42 -9.73 -24.00
CA LEU A 95 -28.46 -10.63 -24.51
C LEU A 95 -29.75 -9.89 -24.94
N PHE A 96 -30.18 -8.86 -24.21
CA PHE A 96 -31.45 -8.18 -24.48
C PHE A 96 -31.28 -6.80 -25.14
N GLY A 97 -30.05 -6.34 -25.38
CA GLY A 97 -29.78 -5.03 -25.99
C GLY A 97 -30.32 -3.83 -25.18
N LYS A 98 -30.67 -4.03 -23.91
CA LYS A 98 -31.19 -2.97 -23.04
C LYS A 98 -30.08 -2.01 -22.64
N GLN A 99 -30.36 -0.71 -22.70
CA GLN A 99 -29.41 0.34 -22.28
C GLN A 99 -29.36 0.52 -20.76
N VAL A 100 -29.00 -0.54 -20.02
CA VAL A 100 -28.71 -0.47 -18.57
C VAL A 100 -27.24 -0.17 -18.28
N PHE A 101 -26.50 0.35 -19.28
CA PHE A 101 -25.07 0.64 -19.20
C PHE A 101 -24.71 1.56 -18.03
N VAL A 102 -25.46 2.65 -17.85
CA VAL A 102 -25.19 3.61 -16.75
C VAL A 102 -25.38 2.95 -15.39
N ALA A 103 -26.46 2.17 -15.21
CA ALA A 103 -26.71 1.45 -13.98
C ALA A 103 -25.59 0.42 -13.72
N HIS A 104 -25.22 -0.37 -14.73
CA HIS A 104 -24.12 -1.33 -14.63
C HIS A 104 -22.78 -0.67 -14.24
N MET A 105 -22.44 0.47 -14.86
CA MET A 105 -21.21 1.22 -14.55
C MET A 105 -21.18 1.73 -13.10
N ILE A 106 -22.31 2.25 -12.61
CA ILE A 106 -22.42 2.72 -11.22
C ILE A 106 -22.24 1.55 -10.24
N PHE A 107 -22.98 0.45 -10.43
CA PHE A 107 -22.86 -0.74 -9.58
C PHE A 107 -21.45 -1.36 -9.65
N ALA A 108 -20.81 -1.33 -10.83
CA ALA A 108 -19.43 -1.78 -11.00
C ALA A 108 -18.47 -0.93 -10.17
N GLY A 109 -18.58 0.40 -10.25
CA GLY A 109 -17.76 1.32 -9.45
C GLY A 109 -17.90 1.07 -7.95
N PHE A 110 -19.13 0.93 -7.45
CA PHE A 110 -19.36 0.61 -6.04
C PHE A 110 -18.80 -0.75 -5.63
N SER A 111 -18.91 -1.77 -6.49
CA SER A 111 -18.35 -3.09 -6.20
C SER A 111 -16.82 -3.05 -6.06
N VAL A 112 -16.12 -2.31 -6.92
CA VAL A 112 -14.66 -2.16 -6.87
C VAL A 112 -14.24 -1.35 -5.65
N PHE A 113 -14.91 -0.23 -5.37
CA PHE A 113 -14.64 0.57 -4.17
C PHE A 113 -14.81 -0.25 -2.88
N LEU A 114 -15.93 -0.96 -2.75
CA LEU A 114 -16.20 -1.80 -1.58
C LEU A 114 -15.21 -2.98 -1.47
N ALA A 115 -14.76 -3.54 -2.59
CA ALA A 115 -13.73 -4.58 -2.60
C ALA A 115 -12.39 -4.08 -2.06
N ILE A 116 -11.97 -2.89 -2.46
CA ILE A 116 -10.75 -2.27 -1.94
C ILE A 116 -10.91 -1.98 -0.44
N ALA A 117 -12.01 -1.36 -0.03
CA ALA A 117 -12.27 -1.09 1.39
C ALA A 117 -12.29 -2.39 2.23
N HIS A 118 -12.94 -3.44 1.74
CA HIS A 118 -12.99 -4.75 2.38
C HIS A 118 -11.58 -5.37 2.52
N ALA A 119 -10.77 -5.30 1.46
CA ALA A 119 -9.39 -5.80 1.49
C ALA A 119 -8.51 -5.01 2.48
N VAL A 120 -8.57 -3.69 2.46
CA VAL A 120 -7.79 -2.83 3.37
C VAL A 120 -8.19 -3.09 4.82
N VAL A 121 -9.48 -3.14 5.13
CA VAL A 121 -9.96 -3.43 6.49
C VAL A 121 -9.52 -4.82 6.95
N ALA A 122 -9.54 -5.82 6.06
CA ALA A 122 -9.04 -7.15 6.38
C ALA A 122 -7.54 -7.13 6.74
N ILE A 123 -6.72 -6.42 5.97
CA ILE A 123 -5.28 -6.30 6.23
C ILE A 123 -5.04 -5.57 7.55
N VAL A 124 -5.65 -4.40 7.75
CA VAL A 124 -5.46 -3.56 8.95
C VAL A 124 -5.91 -4.26 10.22
N TRP A 125 -6.99 -5.05 10.18
CA TRP A 125 -7.50 -5.74 11.38
C TRP A 125 -6.84 -7.08 11.68
N PHE A 126 -6.37 -7.82 10.68
CA PHE A 126 -5.83 -9.18 10.87
C PHE A 126 -4.31 -9.27 10.72
N PHE A 127 -3.66 -8.24 10.18
CA PHE A 127 -2.20 -8.14 10.08
C PHE A 127 -1.68 -6.80 10.66
N PRO A 128 -1.92 -6.51 11.95
CA PRO A 128 -1.26 -5.40 12.62
C PRO A 128 0.23 -5.75 12.80
N PHE A 129 1.10 -4.98 12.15
CA PHE A 129 2.56 -5.05 12.26
C PHE A 129 3.07 -4.27 13.47
#